data_AF-A0A8H4SQJ0-F1
#
_entry.id   AF-A0A8H4SQJ0-F1
#
_cell.length_a   1.000
_cell.length_b   1.000
_cell.length_c   1.000
_cell.angle_alpha   90.00
_cell.angle_beta   90.00
_cell.angle_gamma   90.00
#
_symmetry.space_group_name_H-M   'P 1'
#
loop_
_entity.id
_entity.type
_entity.pdbx_description
1 polymer ?
#
loop_
_entity_poly.entity_id
_entity_poly.type
_entity_poly.pdbx_seq_one_letter_code
_entity_poly.pdbx_strand_id
1 'polypeptide(L)'
;MIHHILYLISLLQGEAANSDENLNDSSEQDEDEHSDYDDEDENEDDHGPGEEYINECGQVEAETHCNENDEYCHTNSGEDVSSVDPTFSLPSGLWLHLSEAIFQLSMMFWTYQDPTEDMSASTIIHYTAVLGIQGPSLTFHPAHCSTHKLAALMWIGRLLFLEYAVPVYAYNTLDLAWPCRTAYPSQPDRISSIRCKYLLRGCYTPFGELIELKAFAKSIVKREGVPGNLTWAPDGRSFTIGDDKKVLLSEFCETHHKAVATVQEQVDGMLLGWQPDIDVSTIRDDLTCRKAGWSFIDKIENNLTDTWKTLLYRLQKSSFRGTPFTNSGHWNIETCHKYLDAGVELNKSAFAAVHFKASLPGRGTEVTSIRHLNSRLSIRNVFFYDGRMIIIISYNKA
;
A
#
# COMPACT_ATOMS: atom_id res chain seq x y z
N MET A 1 -7.86 33.30 -21.42
CA MET A 1 -7.04 32.59 -20.42
C MET A 1 -5.70 32.10 -20.98
N ILE A 2 -5.67 31.24 -22.01
CA ILE A 2 -4.39 30.76 -22.59
C ILE A 2 -3.48 31.91 -23.04
N HIS A 3 -4.00 32.92 -23.74
CA HIS A 3 -3.22 34.12 -24.11
C HIS A 3 -2.65 34.90 -22.90
N HIS A 4 -3.36 34.89 -21.77
CA HIS A 4 -2.89 35.55 -20.54
C HIS A 4 -1.76 34.76 -19.89
N ILE A 5 -1.88 33.43 -19.83
CA ILE A 5 -0.80 32.54 -19.37
C ILE A 5 0.45 32.70 -20.25
N LEU A 6 0.29 32.69 -21.58
CA LEU A 6 1.40 32.92 -22.51
C LEU A 6 2.06 34.28 -22.31
N TYR A 7 1.26 35.32 -22.06
CA TYR A 7 1.78 36.65 -21.72
C TYR A 7 2.59 36.64 -20.41
N LEU A 8 2.10 36.00 -19.35
CA LEU A 8 2.83 35.86 -18.09
C LEU A 8 4.13 35.08 -18.25
N ILE A 9 4.13 34.02 -19.07
CA ILE A 9 5.34 33.26 -19.41
C ILE A 9 6.33 34.15 -20.17
N SER A 10 5.88 34.94 -21.14
CA SER A 10 6.76 35.87 -21.86
C SER A 10 7.37 36.93 -20.95
N LEU A 11 6.63 37.43 -19.95
CA LEU A 11 7.17 38.36 -18.96
C LEU A 11 8.22 37.70 -18.08
N LEU A 12 7.98 36.48 -17.61
CA LEU A 12 8.94 35.70 -16.80
C LEU A 12 10.23 35.40 -17.59
N GLN A 13 10.09 35.04 -18.87
CA GLN A 13 11.25 34.85 -19.77
C GLN A 13 12.01 36.17 -20.00
N GLY A 14 11.32 37.30 -20.06
CA GLY A 14 11.93 38.63 -20.15
C GLY A 14 12.64 39.08 -18.86
N GLU A 15 12.15 38.68 -17.69
CA GLU A 15 12.84 38.89 -16.41
C GLU A 15 14.08 38.00 -16.29
N ALA A 16 14.00 36.74 -16.72
CA ALA A 16 15.14 35.82 -16.79
C ALA A 16 16.22 36.33 -17.78
N ALA A 17 15.83 36.76 -18.98
CA ALA A 17 16.76 37.31 -19.97
C ALA A 17 17.44 38.62 -19.52
N ASN A 18 16.79 39.44 -18.68
CA ASN A 18 17.41 40.62 -18.07
C ASN A 18 18.31 40.29 -16.87
N SER A 19 18.19 39.09 -16.29
CA SER A 19 19.08 38.60 -15.23
C SER A 19 20.26 37.79 -15.78
N ASP A 20 20.16 37.27 -17.01
CA ASP A 20 21.18 36.48 -17.70
C ASP A 20 22.27 37.30 -18.45
N GLU A 21 22.25 38.65 -18.40
CA GLU A 21 23.43 39.45 -18.82
C GLU A 21 24.65 39.29 -17.88
N ASN A 22 24.49 38.58 -16.77
CA ASN A 22 25.60 38.12 -15.93
C ASN A 22 25.42 36.65 -15.58
N LEU A 23 25.81 35.75 -16.48
CA LEU A 23 26.63 34.55 -16.21
C LEU A 23 26.64 33.68 -17.46
N ASN A 24 27.84 33.50 -18.02
CA ASN A 24 28.07 32.70 -19.20
C ASN A 24 28.36 31.24 -18.79
N ASP A 25 27.72 30.32 -19.51
CA ASP A 25 28.19 28.99 -19.93
C ASP A 25 28.35 27.89 -18.87
N SER A 26 27.53 26.83 -18.97
CA SER A 26 28.02 25.44 -19.18
C SER A 26 26.90 24.39 -19.27
N SER A 27 26.96 23.65 -20.37
CA SER A 27 26.64 22.21 -20.59
C SER A 27 25.20 21.68 -20.45
N GLU A 28 24.66 21.29 -21.61
CA GLU A 28 23.62 20.29 -21.80
C GLU A 28 24.13 18.88 -21.43
N GLN A 29 23.34 18.13 -20.67
CA GLN A 29 23.40 16.67 -20.60
C GLN A 29 21.98 16.12 -20.69
N ASP A 30 21.78 15.27 -21.71
CA ASP A 30 20.61 14.43 -21.89
C ASP A 30 20.59 13.34 -20.82
N GLU A 31 19.49 13.22 -20.09
CA GLU A 31 19.19 12.04 -19.27
C GLU A 31 17.81 11.48 -19.66
N ASP A 32 17.85 10.35 -20.38
CA ASP A 32 16.71 9.47 -20.62
C ASP A 32 16.38 8.72 -19.31
N GLU A 33 15.34 9.15 -18.59
CA GLU A 33 14.80 8.40 -17.43
C GLU A 33 13.69 7.43 -17.88
N HIS A 34 14.05 6.15 -17.95
CA HIS A 34 13.10 5.04 -17.90
C HIS A 34 12.62 4.84 -16.45
N SER A 35 11.35 5.15 -16.16
CA SER A 35 10.75 4.82 -14.86
C SER A 35 10.06 3.46 -14.91
N ASP A 36 10.72 2.43 -14.39
CA ASP A 36 10.09 1.15 -14.03
C ASP A 36 9.37 1.33 -12.68
N TYR A 37 8.05 1.48 -12.72
CA TYR A 37 7.19 1.31 -11.55
C TYR A 37 6.61 -0.11 -11.60
N ASP A 38 7.28 -1.03 -10.90
CA ASP A 38 6.67 -2.27 -10.41
C ASP A 38 5.73 -1.85 -9.27
N ASP A 39 4.41 -1.98 -9.46
CA ASP A 39 3.43 -1.71 -8.40
C ASP A 39 2.52 -2.92 -8.20
N GLU A 40 2.43 -3.33 -6.94
CA GLU A 40 1.76 -4.53 -6.45
C GLU A 40 0.25 -4.39 -6.61
N ASP A 41 -0.40 -5.42 -7.18
CA ASP A 41 -1.85 -5.53 -7.32
C ASP A 41 -2.53 -5.58 -5.94
N GLU A 42 -2.89 -4.42 -5.40
CA GLU A 42 -3.93 -4.32 -4.36
C GLU A 42 -5.29 -4.62 -5.00
N ASN A 43 -5.72 -5.87 -4.82
CA ASN A 43 -7.07 -6.31 -5.12
C ASN A 43 -8.05 -5.67 -4.12
N GLU A 44 -8.54 -4.46 -4.42
CA GLU A 44 -9.72 -3.91 -3.75
C GLU A 44 -10.98 -4.64 -4.26
N ASP A 45 -11.38 -5.68 -3.52
CA ASP A 45 -12.72 -6.27 -3.60
C ASP A 45 -13.75 -5.27 -3.04
N ASP A 46 -14.13 -4.28 -3.86
CA ASP A 46 -15.24 -3.36 -3.53
C ASP A 46 -16.59 -3.98 -3.91
N HIS A 47 -17.24 -4.55 -2.90
CA HIS A 47 -18.64 -4.99 -2.93
C HIS A 47 -19.58 -3.78 -2.77
N GLY A 48 -20.04 -3.21 -3.88
CA GLY A 48 -21.15 -2.25 -3.83
C GLY A 48 -22.47 -2.94 -3.49
N PRO A 49 -23.29 -2.43 -2.55
CA PRO A 49 -24.68 -2.82 -2.46
C PRO A 49 -25.48 -2.16 -3.58
N GLY A 50 -26.53 -2.86 -4.01
CA GLY A 50 -27.37 -2.50 -5.13
C GLY A 50 -28.04 -1.13 -5.03
N GLU A 51 -28.37 -0.63 -6.21
CA GLU A 51 -29.08 0.60 -6.47
C GLU A 51 -30.42 0.65 -5.72
N GLU A 52 -30.62 1.66 -4.88
CA GLU A 52 -31.95 2.15 -4.54
C GLU A 52 -31.90 3.68 -4.43
N TYR A 53 -32.60 4.34 -5.36
CA TYR A 53 -32.76 5.79 -5.43
C TYR A 53 -33.71 6.26 -4.34
N ILE A 54 -33.27 7.12 -3.42
CA ILE A 54 -34.17 8.07 -2.76
C ILE A 54 -33.49 9.44 -2.70
N ASN A 55 -34.15 10.37 -3.37
CA ASN A 55 -33.85 11.78 -3.46
C ASN A 55 -34.69 12.47 -2.37
N GLU A 56 -34.08 13.00 -1.30
CA GLU A 56 -34.71 14.06 -0.48
C GLU A 56 -33.69 14.73 0.44
N CYS A 57 -33.55 16.05 0.25
CA CYS A 57 -32.80 16.94 1.13
C CYS A 57 -33.61 17.26 2.39
N GLY A 58 -32.93 17.20 3.54
CA GLY A 58 -33.28 17.92 4.76
C GLY A 58 -33.90 17.05 5.86
N GLN A 59 -33.18 16.87 6.96
CA GLN A 59 -33.49 17.50 8.26
C GLN A 59 -32.53 16.98 9.34
N VAL A 60 -32.04 17.92 10.14
CA VAL A 60 -31.16 17.80 11.30
C VAL A 60 -31.74 16.90 12.39
N GLU A 61 -30.90 16.06 13.01
CA GLU A 61 -30.74 15.91 14.47
C GLU A 61 -29.69 14.83 14.75
N ALA A 62 -28.49 15.24 15.20
CA ALA A 62 -27.44 14.34 15.67
C ALA A 62 -27.36 14.47 17.20
N GLU A 63 -27.81 13.44 17.91
CA GLU A 63 -27.49 13.21 19.30
C GLU A 63 -26.09 12.59 19.40
N THR A 64 -25.11 13.37 19.84
CA THR A 64 -23.74 12.91 20.10
C THR A 64 -23.64 12.44 21.55
N HIS A 65 -23.48 11.12 21.75
CA HIS A 65 -23.05 10.56 23.03
C HIS A 65 -21.55 10.26 22.97
N CYS A 66 -20.79 10.99 23.79
CA CYS A 66 -19.36 10.81 24.00
C CYS A 66 -19.10 9.50 24.77
N ASN A 67 -17.94 8.87 24.51
CA ASN A 67 -17.22 8.21 25.60
C ASN A 67 -15.70 8.28 25.37
N GLU A 68 -15.07 8.93 26.35
CA GLU A 68 -13.64 9.10 26.58
C GLU A 68 -12.96 7.75 26.84
N ASN A 69 -11.70 7.63 26.43
CA ASN A 69 -10.59 7.16 27.28
C ASN A 69 -9.27 7.22 26.48
N ASP A 70 -8.63 8.39 26.52
CA ASP A 70 -7.21 8.55 26.18
C ASP A 70 -6.39 8.35 27.47
N GLU A 71 -5.66 7.24 27.55
CA GLU A 71 -4.69 6.99 28.62
C GLU A 71 -3.28 7.37 28.15
N TYR A 72 -2.76 8.43 28.77
CA TYR A 72 -1.43 8.98 28.63
C TYR A 72 -0.32 7.93 28.84
N CYS A 73 0.69 7.93 27.97
CA CYS A 73 2.04 7.47 28.32
C CYS A 73 3.08 8.45 27.77
N HIS A 74 3.53 9.35 28.64
CA HIS A 74 4.75 10.13 28.47
C HIS A 74 5.97 9.20 28.43
N THR A 75 6.77 9.27 27.37
CA THR A 75 8.19 8.91 27.43
C THR A 75 9.00 10.01 26.74
N ASN A 76 9.69 10.81 27.56
CA ASN A 76 10.73 11.72 27.11
C ASN A 76 11.91 10.90 26.61
N SER A 77 12.18 10.98 25.31
CA SER A 77 13.50 10.74 24.74
C SER A 77 13.85 12.00 23.97
N GLY A 78 14.81 12.75 24.50
CA GLY A 78 15.40 13.89 23.83
C GLY A 78 16.42 13.38 22.83
N GLU A 79 16.10 13.53 21.56
CA GLU A 79 17.07 13.63 20.48
C GLU A 79 16.68 14.85 19.65
N ASP A 80 17.53 15.88 19.72
CA ASP A 80 17.54 17.02 18.80
C ASP A 80 17.78 16.49 17.38
N VAL A 81 16.69 16.27 16.65
CA VAL A 81 16.73 16.18 15.20
C VAL A 81 15.99 17.41 14.69
N SER A 82 16.74 18.47 14.42
CA SER A 82 16.24 19.62 13.67
C SER A 82 16.01 19.18 12.22
N SER A 83 14.96 18.40 11.97
CA SER A 83 14.37 18.29 10.65
C SER A 83 13.63 19.61 10.42
N VAL A 84 14.34 20.57 9.83
CA VAL A 84 13.72 21.72 9.20
C VAL A 84 12.90 21.16 8.05
N ASP A 85 11.65 20.80 8.34
CA ASP A 85 10.62 20.64 7.33
C ASP A 85 10.61 21.95 6.54
N PRO A 86 10.93 21.97 5.23
CA PRO A 86 10.98 23.22 4.51
C PRO A 86 9.59 23.83 4.56
N THR A 87 9.43 24.89 5.36
CA THR A 87 8.18 25.63 5.48
C THR A 87 7.76 26.02 4.08
N PHE A 88 6.73 25.36 3.54
CA PHE A 88 6.22 25.64 2.21
C PHE A 88 5.90 27.13 2.11
N SER A 89 6.62 27.83 1.23
CA SER A 89 6.41 29.25 0.98
C SER A 89 5.70 29.42 -0.35
N LEU A 90 4.67 30.27 -0.37
CA LEU A 90 3.99 30.57 -1.63
C LEU A 90 4.95 31.27 -2.60
N PRO A 91 4.87 30.96 -3.90
CA PRO A 91 5.52 31.77 -4.93
C PRO A 91 5.12 33.25 -4.77
N SER A 92 5.98 34.15 -5.24
CA SER A 92 5.73 35.60 -5.19
C SER A 92 5.84 36.22 -6.58
N GLY A 93 5.29 37.43 -6.75
CA GLY A 93 5.36 38.16 -8.02
C GLY A 93 4.68 37.43 -9.18
N LEU A 94 5.31 37.43 -10.35
CA LEU A 94 4.76 36.82 -11.58
C LEU A 94 4.58 35.30 -11.48
N TRP A 95 5.40 34.61 -10.69
CA TRP A 95 5.26 33.16 -10.47
C TRP A 95 3.97 32.79 -9.75
N LEU A 96 3.53 33.63 -8.80
CA LEU A 96 2.24 33.45 -8.13
C LEU A 96 1.09 33.61 -9.13
N HIS A 97 1.13 34.68 -9.93
CA HIS A 97 0.11 34.96 -10.94
C HIS A 97 0.01 33.83 -11.98
N LEU A 98 1.16 33.33 -12.43
CA LEU A 98 1.20 32.21 -13.37
C LEU A 98 0.63 30.93 -12.75
N SER A 99 1.03 30.60 -11.52
CA SER A 99 0.56 29.38 -10.83
C SER A 99 -0.94 29.39 -10.59
N GLU A 100 -1.48 30.52 -10.11
CA GLU A 100 -2.92 30.68 -9.91
C GLU A 100 -3.68 30.64 -11.24
N ALA A 101 -3.17 31.28 -12.30
CA ALA A 101 -3.77 31.25 -13.63
C ALA A 101 -3.77 29.84 -14.26
N ILE A 102 -2.69 29.07 -14.09
CA ILE A 102 -2.61 27.66 -14.53
C ILE A 102 -3.62 26.80 -13.76
N PHE A 103 -3.73 26.99 -12.45
CA PHE A 103 -4.72 26.26 -11.66
C PHE A 103 -6.16 26.63 -12.08
N GLN A 104 -6.43 27.91 -12.34
CA GLN A 104 -7.72 28.37 -12.87
C GLN A 104 -8.04 27.74 -14.22
N LEU A 105 -7.06 27.69 -15.13
CA LEU A 105 -7.22 27.02 -16.44
C LEU A 105 -7.49 25.52 -16.27
N SER A 106 -6.75 24.87 -15.39
CA SER A 106 -6.93 23.45 -15.09
C SER A 106 -8.35 23.18 -14.60
N MET A 107 -8.85 24.00 -13.66
CA MET A 107 -10.22 23.88 -13.16
C MET A 107 -11.27 24.21 -14.23
N MET A 108 -11.01 25.13 -15.16
CA MET A 108 -11.92 25.36 -16.28
C MET A 108 -12.09 24.11 -17.16
N PHE A 109 -11.02 23.35 -17.40
CA PHE A 109 -11.13 22.10 -18.14
C PHE A 109 -11.93 21.03 -17.37
N TRP A 110 -11.72 20.93 -16.05
CA TRP A 110 -12.43 19.96 -15.20
C TRP A 110 -13.89 20.31 -14.92
N THR A 111 -14.23 21.61 -14.88
CA THR A 111 -15.58 22.12 -14.63
C THR A 111 -16.38 22.40 -15.91
N TYR A 112 -15.83 22.06 -17.07
CA TYR A 112 -16.57 22.07 -18.34
C TYR A 112 -17.85 21.26 -18.20
N GLN A 113 -18.98 21.79 -18.70
CA GLN A 113 -20.26 21.10 -18.74
C GLN A 113 -20.88 21.30 -20.12
N ASP A 114 -21.37 20.23 -20.71
CA ASP A 114 -22.12 20.27 -21.96
C ASP A 114 -23.55 19.76 -21.73
N PRO A 115 -24.58 20.61 -21.89
CA PRO A 115 -25.98 20.20 -21.72
C PRO A 115 -26.46 19.15 -22.73
N THR A 116 -25.73 18.95 -23.84
CA THR A 116 -26.09 18.01 -24.90
C THR A 116 -25.56 16.60 -24.66
N GLU A 117 -24.89 16.37 -23.52
CA GLU A 117 -24.17 15.13 -23.18
C GLU A 117 -22.97 14.83 -24.09
N ASP A 118 -22.68 15.68 -25.08
CA ASP A 118 -21.52 15.53 -25.94
C ASP A 118 -20.25 16.06 -25.26
N MET A 119 -19.40 15.13 -24.84
CA MET A 119 -18.10 15.44 -24.25
C MET A 119 -16.97 15.62 -25.29
N SER A 120 -17.29 15.59 -26.59
CA SER A 120 -16.28 15.70 -27.65
C SER A 120 -15.60 17.06 -27.72
N ALA A 121 -16.02 18.07 -26.97
CA ALA A 121 -15.32 19.36 -26.88
C ALA A 121 -14.49 19.48 -25.59
N SER A 122 -14.60 18.52 -24.67
CA SER A 122 -13.86 18.52 -23.40
C SER A 122 -12.38 18.22 -23.62
N THR A 123 -11.51 19.14 -23.20
CA THR A 123 -10.05 18.96 -23.27
C THR A 123 -9.59 17.72 -22.50
N ILE A 124 -10.18 17.45 -21.33
CA ILE A 124 -9.83 16.29 -20.50
C ILE A 124 -10.19 14.99 -21.21
N ILE A 125 -11.33 14.93 -21.89
CA ILE A 125 -11.77 13.73 -22.60
C ILE A 125 -10.94 13.49 -23.87
N HIS A 126 -10.59 14.56 -24.60
CA HIS A 126 -9.60 14.44 -25.67
C HIS A 126 -8.24 13.93 -25.19
N TYR A 127 -7.73 14.52 -24.11
CA TYR A 127 -6.47 14.07 -23.52
C TYR A 127 -6.55 12.59 -23.11
N THR A 128 -7.68 12.17 -22.53
CA THR A 128 -7.95 10.77 -22.18
C THR A 128 -7.93 9.86 -23.40
N ALA A 129 -8.53 10.28 -24.52
CA ALA A 129 -8.51 9.52 -25.77
C ALA A 129 -7.06 9.36 -26.29
N VAL A 130 -6.24 10.41 -26.21
CA VAL A 130 -4.81 10.35 -26.57
C VAL A 130 -4.04 9.42 -25.64
N LEU A 131 -4.30 9.44 -24.33
CA LEU A 131 -3.69 8.51 -23.36
C LEU A 131 -4.00 7.03 -23.66
N GLY A 132 -5.11 6.77 -24.35
CA GLY A 132 -5.51 5.45 -24.83
C GLY A 132 -4.70 4.95 -26.04
N ILE A 133 -3.83 5.77 -26.64
CA ILE A 133 -3.01 5.42 -27.79
C ILE A 133 -1.58 5.09 -27.33
N GLN A 134 -1.05 3.97 -27.81
CA GLN A 134 0.35 3.59 -27.66
C GLN A 134 1.22 4.39 -28.63
N GLY A 135 2.17 5.15 -28.11
CA GLY A 135 3.02 6.06 -28.91
C GLY A 135 3.75 5.38 -30.08
N PRO A 136 4.55 4.31 -29.84
CA PRO A 136 5.37 3.71 -30.89
C PRO A 136 4.59 3.00 -32.01
N SER A 137 3.48 2.35 -31.66
CA SER A 137 2.70 1.50 -32.58
C SER A 137 1.44 2.17 -33.11
N LEU A 138 1.03 3.31 -32.55
CA LEU A 138 -0.25 3.98 -32.81
C LEU A 138 -1.48 3.06 -32.66
N THR A 139 -1.35 2.02 -31.83
CA THR A 139 -2.43 1.09 -31.49
C THR A 139 -3.11 1.50 -30.19
N PHE A 140 -4.38 1.09 -30.00
CA PHE A 140 -5.08 1.35 -28.75
C PHE A 140 -4.58 0.44 -27.63
N HIS A 141 -4.47 0.99 -26.42
CA HIS A 141 -4.24 0.19 -25.23
C HIS A 141 -5.41 -0.80 -25.01
N PRO A 142 -5.13 -2.06 -24.62
CA PRO A 142 -6.16 -2.96 -24.16
C PRO A 142 -6.92 -2.38 -22.96
N ALA A 143 -8.15 -2.85 -22.72
CA ALA A 143 -8.94 -2.41 -21.56
C ALA A 143 -8.19 -2.66 -20.23
N HIS A 144 -7.47 -3.78 -20.14
CA HIS A 144 -6.62 -4.14 -18.99
C HIS A 144 -5.53 -3.10 -18.69
N CYS A 145 -4.98 -2.45 -19.72
CA CYS A 145 -3.93 -1.44 -19.60
C CYS A 145 -4.48 -0.01 -19.59
N SER A 146 -5.79 0.18 -19.72
CA SER A 146 -6.39 1.52 -19.79
C SER A 146 -6.94 1.98 -18.44
N THR A 147 -7.29 1.04 -17.57
CA THR A 147 -7.87 1.31 -16.24
C THR A 147 -6.93 2.05 -15.32
N HIS A 148 -5.62 1.73 -15.32
CA HIS A 148 -4.65 2.40 -14.45
C HIS A 148 -4.43 3.87 -14.86
N LYS A 149 -4.32 4.16 -16.15
CA LYS A 149 -4.18 5.55 -16.66
C LYS A 149 -5.41 6.39 -16.33
N LEU A 150 -6.60 5.82 -16.53
CA LEU A 150 -7.86 6.47 -16.15
C LEU A 150 -7.93 6.72 -14.65
N ALA A 151 -7.53 5.74 -13.83
CA ALA A 151 -7.52 5.90 -12.37
C ALA A 151 -6.56 7.02 -11.92
N ALA A 152 -5.36 7.09 -12.49
CA ALA A 152 -4.40 8.15 -12.22
C ALA A 152 -4.94 9.54 -12.60
N LEU A 153 -5.54 9.67 -13.79
CA LEU A 153 -6.14 10.94 -14.22
C LEU A 153 -7.31 11.37 -13.31
N MET A 154 -8.18 10.42 -12.94
CA MET A 154 -9.27 10.67 -11.98
C MET A 154 -8.73 11.07 -10.60
N TRP A 155 -7.63 10.48 -10.15
CA TRP A 155 -6.98 10.84 -8.89
C TRP A 155 -6.49 12.29 -8.91
N ILE A 156 -5.77 12.68 -9.96
CA ILE A 156 -5.33 14.08 -10.17
C ILE A 156 -6.53 15.02 -10.18
N GLY A 157 -7.60 14.66 -10.91
CA GLY A 157 -8.84 15.45 -10.91
C GLY A 157 -9.43 15.64 -9.51
N ARG A 158 -9.49 14.57 -8.69
CA ARG A 158 -9.98 14.66 -7.30
C ARG A 158 -9.14 15.60 -6.45
N LEU A 159 -7.81 15.56 -6.58
CA LEU A 159 -6.91 16.45 -5.85
C LEU A 159 -7.13 17.91 -6.25
N LEU A 160 -7.25 18.20 -7.55
CA LEU A 160 -7.56 19.54 -8.05
C LEU A 160 -8.92 20.04 -7.54
N PHE A 161 -9.94 19.19 -7.56
CA PHE A 161 -11.26 19.53 -7.02
C PHE A 161 -11.26 19.74 -5.50
N LEU A 162 -10.41 19.03 -4.75
CA LEU A 162 -10.27 19.23 -3.31
C LEU A 162 -9.70 20.61 -3.00
N GLU A 163 -8.61 20.98 -3.69
CA GLU A 163 -8.02 22.33 -3.58
C GLU A 163 -9.01 23.39 -4.06
N TYR A 164 -9.75 23.15 -5.14
CA TYR A 164 -10.77 24.08 -5.63
C TYR A 164 -11.96 24.25 -4.66
N ALA A 165 -12.37 23.17 -3.98
CA ALA A 165 -13.50 23.19 -3.06
C ALA A 165 -13.14 23.95 -1.77
N VAL A 166 -11.96 23.69 -1.21
CA VAL A 166 -11.52 24.24 0.08
C VAL A 166 -10.03 24.66 0.04
N PRO A 167 -9.69 25.72 -0.73
CA PRO A 167 -8.32 26.19 -0.87
C PRO A 167 -7.63 26.44 0.47
N VAL A 168 -6.39 25.99 0.66
CA VAL A 168 -5.65 26.31 1.90
C VAL A 168 -5.41 27.82 1.99
N TYR A 169 -5.02 28.43 0.86
CA TYR A 169 -4.78 29.86 0.71
C TYR A 169 -5.78 30.49 -0.27
N ALA A 170 -5.96 31.80 -0.19
CA ALA A 170 -6.82 32.51 -1.13
C ALA A 170 -6.06 32.75 -2.44
N TYR A 171 -6.72 32.51 -3.57
CA TYR A 171 -6.19 32.81 -4.91
C TYR A 171 -6.55 34.24 -5.26
N ASN A 172 -5.70 35.19 -4.87
CA ASN A 172 -6.01 36.62 -4.92
C ASN A 172 -5.59 37.30 -6.22
N THR A 173 -4.79 36.63 -7.05
CA THR A 173 -4.32 37.19 -8.34
C THR A 173 -5.33 36.96 -9.47
N LEU A 174 -6.34 36.12 -9.23
CA LEU A 174 -7.42 35.86 -10.18
C LEU A 174 -8.39 37.05 -10.27
N ASP A 175 -8.96 37.27 -11.46
CA ASP A 175 -10.01 38.29 -11.69
C ASP A 175 -11.21 38.12 -10.74
N LEU A 176 -11.56 36.85 -10.46
CA LEU A 176 -12.51 36.48 -9.40
C LEU A 176 -11.76 35.70 -8.34
N ALA A 177 -11.39 36.39 -7.26
CA ALA A 177 -10.63 35.81 -6.17
C ALA A 177 -11.34 34.59 -5.57
N TRP A 178 -10.60 33.50 -5.38
CA TRP A 178 -11.11 32.32 -4.69
C TRP A 178 -10.73 32.39 -3.22
N PRO A 179 -11.71 32.35 -2.31
CA PRO A 179 -11.41 32.54 -0.89
C PRO A 179 -10.78 31.28 -0.30
N CYS A 180 -9.98 31.46 0.75
CA CYS A 180 -9.41 30.35 1.51
C CYS A 180 -10.46 29.60 2.32
N ARG A 181 -10.13 28.38 2.75
CA ARG A 181 -11.01 27.43 3.43
C ARG A 181 -11.68 27.98 4.69
N THR A 182 -11.09 28.97 5.36
CA THR A 182 -11.63 29.59 6.58
C THR A 182 -12.75 30.58 6.30
N ALA A 183 -12.91 31.04 5.05
CA ALA A 183 -13.98 31.94 4.66
C ALA A 183 -15.32 31.21 4.40
N TYR A 184 -15.29 29.89 4.19
CA TYR A 184 -16.51 29.11 3.99
C TYR A 184 -17.15 28.76 5.34
N PRO A 185 -18.48 28.97 5.50
CA PRO A 185 -19.18 28.64 6.74
C PRO A 185 -19.09 27.16 7.15
N SER A 186 -19.06 26.27 6.16
CA SER A 186 -18.93 24.82 6.35
C SER A 186 -18.12 24.24 5.20
N GLN A 187 -16.90 23.79 5.50
CA GLN A 187 -16.03 23.11 4.54
C GLN A 187 -16.64 21.79 4.04
N PRO A 188 -17.24 20.94 4.90
CA PRO A 188 -17.92 19.72 4.45
C PRO A 188 -19.05 19.98 3.45
N ASP A 189 -19.90 20.99 3.71
CA ASP A 189 -21.01 21.32 2.81
C ASP A 189 -20.51 21.85 1.47
N ARG A 190 -19.42 22.63 1.49
CA ARG A 190 -18.78 23.12 0.28
C ARG A 190 -18.22 21.98 -0.56
N ILE A 191 -17.51 21.04 0.05
CA ILE A 191 -17.00 19.83 -0.61
C ILE A 191 -18.16 19.02 -1.19
N SER A 192 -19.22 18.80 -0.42
CA SER A 192 -20.39 18.06 -0.87
C SER A 192 -21.06 18.72 -2.07
N SER A 193 -21.22 20.04 -2.06
CA SER A 193 -21.78 20.82 -3.16
C SER A 193 -20.95 20.68 -4.45
N ILE A 194 -19.63 20.82 -4.36
CA ILE A 194 -18.72 20.64 -5.50
C ILE A 194 -18.76 19.20 -6.03
N ARG A 195 -18.74 18.23 -5.12
CA ARG A 195 -18.83 16.80 -5.47
C ARG A 195 -20.12 16.49 -6.23
N CYS A 196 -21.27 16.89 -5.69
CA CYS A 196 -22.57 16.65 -6.32
C CYS A 196 -22.70 17.34 -7.68
N LYS A 197 -22.02 18.47 -7.87
CA LYS A 197 -22.08 19.22 -9.13
C LYS A 197 -21.18 18.62 -10.21
N TYR A 198 -19.98 18.17 -9.87
CA TYR A 198 -18.95 17.87 -10.88
C TYR A 198 -18.41 16.44 -10.87
N LEU A 199 -18.41 15.76 -9.71
CA LEU A 199 -17.68 14.50 -9.51
C LEU A 199 -18.57 13.26 -9.52
N LEU A 200 -19.89 13.40 -9.65
CA LEU A 200 -20.80 12.26 -9.72
C LEU A 200 -20.99 11.79 -11.17
N ARG A 201 -21.40 10.53 -11.27
CA ARG A 201 -21.87 9.91 -12.49
C ARG A 201 -23.07 10.69 -13.05
N GLY A 202 -23.12 10.94 -14.36
CA GLY A 202 -24.23 11.63 -15.02
C GLY A 202 -24.29 13.16 -14.84
N CYS A 203 -23.26 13.80 -14.28
CA CYS A 203 -23.21 15.26 -14.11
C CYS A 203 -22.97 16.04 -15.42
N TYR A 204 -22.88 15.36 -16.58
CA TYR A 204 -22.44 15.93 -17.85
C TYR A 204 -21.17 16.78 -17.68
N THR A 205 -20.15 16.17 -17.08
CA THR A 205 -18.83 16.75 -16.81
C THR A 205 -17.73 15.80 -17.26
N PRO A 206 -16.50 16.27 -17.48
CA PRO A 206 -15.38 15.39 -17.79
C PRO A 206 -15.19 14.28 -16.74
N PHE A 207 -15.37 14.61 -15.46
CA PHE A 207 -15.23 13.60 -14.41
C PHE A 207 -16.33 12.53 -14.47
N GLY A 208 -17.58 12.92 -14.76
CA GLY A 208 -18.69 12.00 -14.97
C GLY A 208 -18.42 11.04 -16.13
N GLU A 209 -17.91 11.56 -17.25
CA GLU A 209 -17.54 10.75 -18.43
C GLU A 209 -16.39 9.78 -18.14
N LEU A 210 -15.37 10.20 -17.38
CA LEU A 210 -14.30 9.30 -16.93
C LEU A 210 -14.82 8.15 -16.07
N ILE A 211 -15.86 8.37 -15.25
CA ILE A 211 -16.53 7.29 -14.49
C ILE A 211 -17.18 6.29 -15.44
N GLU A 212 -17.90 6.75 -16.48
CA GLU A 212 -18.50 5.87 -17.48
C GLU A 212 -17.44 5.06 -18.25
N LEU A 213 -16.37 5.72 -18.71
CA LEU A 213 -15.26 5.07 -19.41
C LEU A 213 -14.59 4.01 -18.52
N LYS A 214 -14.35 4.30 -17.24
CA LYS A 214 -13.80 3.33 -16.30
C LYS A 214 -14.75 2.16 -16.07
N ALA A 215 -16.05 2.41 -15.91
CA ALA A 215 -17.05 1.36 -15.75
C ALA A 215 -17.14 0.46 -17.00
N PHE A 216 -17.10 1.06 -18.18
CA PHE A 216 -17.08 0.35 -19.46
C PHE A 216 -15.82 -0.53 -19.60
N ALA A 217 -14.63 0.02 -19.33
CA ALA A 217 -13.38 -0.73 -19.34
C ALA A 217 -13.43 -1.92 -18.35
N LYS A 218 -13.94 -1.70 -17.13
CA LYS A 218 -14.12 -2.78 -16.13
C LYS A 218 -15.08 -3.86 -16.62
N SER A 219 -16.12 -3.51 -17.39
CA SER A 219 -17.05 -4.49 -17.97
C SER A 219 -16.37 -5.38 -19.02
N ILE A 220 -15.45 -4.82 -19.82
CA ILE A 220 -14.65 -5.56 -20.79
C ILE A 220 -13.72 -6.53 -20.07
N VAL A 221 -12.96 -6.02 -19.09
CA VAL A 221 -12.03 -6.82 -18.27
C VAL A 221 -12.75 -8.00 -17.59
N LYS A 222 -13.95 -7.77 -17.03
CA LYS A 222 -14.75 -8.85 -16.42
C LYS A 222 -15.20 -9.91 -17.43
N ARG A 223 -15.48 -9.52 -18.67
CA ARG A 223 -15.94 -10.43 -19.73
C ARG A 223 -14.79 -11.24 -20.33
N GLU A 224 -13.64 -10.59 -20.55
CA GLU A 224 -12.46 -11.20 -21.16
C GLU A 224 -11.65 -12.04 -20.17
N GLY A 225 -11.73 -11.72 -18.87
CA GLY A 225 -10.92 -12.35 -17.83
C GLY A 225 -9.49 -11.83 -17.84
N VAL A 226 -8.70 -12.19 -16.84
CA VAL A 226 -7.29 -11.79 -16.78
C VAL A 226 -6.52 -12.49 -17.92
N PRO A 227 -5.81 -11.76 -18.79
CA PRO A 227 -5.00 -12.38 -19.82
C PRO A 227 -3.95 -13.30 -19.18
N GLY A 228 -3.64 -14.41 -19.85
CA GLY A 228 -2.58 -15.30 -19.40
C GLY A 228 -1.26 -14.55 -19.33
N ASN A 229 -0.71 -14.39 -18.13
CA ASN A 229 0.56 -13.70 -17.87
C ASN A 229 1.73 -14.67 -17.70
N LEU A 230 1.48 -15.99 -17.82
CA LEU A 230 2.46 -17.05 -17.62
C LEU A 230 2.50 -17.98 -18.84
N THR A 231 3.69 -18.19 -19.38
CA THR A 231 3.91 -19.16 -20.47
C THR A 231 4.98 -20.17 -20.07
N TRP A 232 4.64 -21.46 -20.09
CA TRP A 232 5.60 -22.54 -19.84
C TRP A 232 6.49 -22.78 -21.05
N ALA A 233 7.78 -22.98 -20.81
CA ALA A 233 8.67 -23.50 -21.83
C ALA A 233 8.26 -24.94 -22.22
N PRO A 234 8.46 -25.37 -23.48
CA PRO A 234 8.07 -26.70 -23.94
C PRO A 234 8.72 -27.86 -23.16
N ASP A 235 9.87 -27.62 -22.53
CA ASP A 235 10.58 -28.59 -21.71
C ASP A 235 10.05 -28.69 -20.26
N GLY A 236 9.13 -27.79 -19.87
CA GLY A 236 8.58 -27.70 -18.52
C GLY A 236 9.59 -27.27 -17.44
N ARG A 237 10.78 -26.80 -17.81
CA ARG A 237 11.85 -26.44 -16.86
C ARG A 237 11.91 -24.95 -16.54
N SER A 238 11.15 -24.14 -17.26
CA SER A 238 11.08 -22.70 -17.03
C SER A 238 9.72 -22.16 -17.47
N PHE A 239 9.38 -20.99 -16.96
CA PHE A 239 8.23 -20.23 -17.43
C PHE A 239 8.60 -18.75 -17.53
N THR A 240 7.91 -18.03 -18.39
CA THR A 240 8.03 -16.57 -18.52
C THR A 240 6.83 -15.90 -17.90
N ILE A 241 7.06 -14.85 -17.12
CA ILE A 241 6.03 -13.98 -16.56
C ILE A 241 6.06 -12.65 -17.32
N GLY A 242 4.92 -12.23 -17.88
CA GLY A 242 4.82 -10.98 -18.64
C GLY A 242 5.79 -10.92 -19.82
N ASP A 243 6.33 -9.72 -20.07
CA ASP A 243 7.22 -9.42 -21.20
C ASP A 243 8.69 -9.67 -20.81
N ASP A 244 9.07 -10.95 -20.72
CA ASP A 244 10.46 -11.47 -20.68
C ASP A 244 11.09 -11.85 -19.32
N LYS A 245 10.38 -11.76 -18.19
CA LYS A 245 10.90 -12.27 -16.91
C LYS A 245 10.87 -13.82 -16.91
N LYS A 246 11.96 -14.44 -17.36
CA LYS A 246 12.14 -15.91 -17.37
C LYS A 246 12.55 -16.42 -15.98
N VAL A 247 11.79 -17.37 -15.45
CA VAL A 247 12.06 -18.05 -14.18
C VAL A 247 12.43 -19.51 -14.46
N LEU A 248 13.59 -19.95 -13.99
CA LEU A 248 13.99 -21.35 -14.07
C LEU A 248 13.46 -22.13 -12.86
N LEU A 249 12.94 -23.32 -13.09
CA LEU A 249 12.47 -24.19 -12.01
C LEU A 249 13.63 -24.61 -11.09
N SER A 250 14.85 -24.74 -11.62
CA SER A 250 16.05 -25.01 -10.84
C SER A 250 16.34 -23.90 -9.83
N GLU A 251 16.24 -22.63 -10.24
CA GLU A 251 16.45 -21.47 -9.37
C GLU A 251 15.38 -21.40 -8.28
N PHE A 252 14.12 -21.74 -8.61
CA PHE A 252 13.06 -21.86 -7.63
C PHE A 252 13.34 -22.96 -6.59
N CYS A 253 13.78 -24.15 -7.04
CA CYS A 253 14.17 -25.24 -6.14
C CYS A 253 15.38 -24.88 -5.27
N GLU A 254 16.39 -24.22 -5.84
CA GLU A 254 17.55 -23.71 -5.10
C GLU A 254 17.14 -22.68 -4.06
N THR A 255 16.24 -21.76 -4.42
CA THR A 255 15.68 -20.76 -3.49
C THR A 255 14.94 -21.44 -2.33
N HIS A 256 14.13 -22.47 -2.63
CA HIS A 256 13.45 -23.26 -1.60
C HIS A 256 14.45 -23.96 -0.67
N HIS A 257 15.45 -24.67 -1.21
CA HIS A 257 16.47 -25.34 -0.41
C HIS A 257 17.26 -24.35 0.45
N LYS A 258 17.61 -23.19 -0.11
CA LYS A 258 18.30 -22.12 0.62
C LYS A 258 17.44 -21.58 1.75
N ALA A 259 16.15 -21.34 1.52
CA ALA A 259 15.22 -20.89 2.56
C ALA A 259 15.15 -21.89 3.72
N VAL A 260 15.03 -23.19 3.42
CA VAL A 260 15.03 -24.24 4.45
C VAL A 260 16.35 -24.30 5.20
N ALA A 261 17.49 -24.23 4.50
CA ALA A 261 18.82 -24.25 5.11
C ALA A 261 19.05 -23.05 6.03
N THR A 262 18.64 -21.84 5.60
CA THR A 262 18.73 -20.62 6.40
C THR A 262 17.89 -20.72 7.67
N VAL A 263 16.65 -21.24 7.57
CA VAL A 263 15.81 -21.46 8.75
C VAL A 263 16.45 -22.48 9.69
N GLN A 264 17.03 -23.56 9.17
CA GLN A 264 17.72 -24.55 10.00
C GLN A 264 18.90 -23.94 10.75
N GLU A 265 19.75 -23.17 10.08
CA GLU A 265 20.90 -22.48 10.70
C GLU A 265 20.45 -21.50 11.79
N GLN A 266 19.39 -20.73 11.52
CA GLN A 266 18.82 -19.80 12.50
C GLN A 266 18.23 -20.54 13.70
N VAL A 267 17.50 -21.65 13.49
CA VAL A 267 16.99 -22.50 14.58
C VAL A 267 18.14 -23.05 15.41
N ASP A 268 19.19 -23.57 14.78
CA ASP A 268 20.37 -24.10 15.47
C ASP A 268 21.06 -23.02 16.33
N GLY A 269 21.17 -21.80 15.80
CA GLY A 269 21.66 -20.63 16.52
C GLY A 269 20.79 -20.24 17.71
N MET A 270 19.46 -20.27 17.53
CA MET A 270 18.48 -19.98 18.60
C MET A 270 18.44 -21.09 19.65
N LEU A 271 18.71 -22.34 19.30
CA LEU A 271 18.76 -23.47 20.24
C LEU A 271 20.07 -23.55 21.02
N LEU A 272 21.08 -22.73 20.70
CA LEU A 272 22.32 -22.58 21.47
C LEU A 272 23.01 -23.95 21.69
N GLY A 273 23.12 -24.71 20.60
CA GLY A 273 23.70 -26.05 20.57
C GLY A 273 22.89 -27.12 21.30
N TRP A 274 21.61 -26.86 21.61
CA TRP A 274 20.70 -27.87 22.10
C TRP A 274 20.08 -28.64 20.94
N GLN A 275 20.20 -29.96 20.96
CA GLN A 275 19.50 -30.84 20.04
C GLN A 275 18.52 -31.68 20.86
N PRO A 276 17.24 -31.28 20.95
CA PRO A 276 16.23 -32.09 21.62
C PRO A 276 16.05 -33.42 20.90
N ASP A 277 16.09 -34.52 21.65
CA ASP A 277 15.67 -35.84 21.18
C ASP A 277 14.15 -35.96 21.33
N ILE A 278 13.41 -35.35 20.39
CA ILE A 278 11.95 -35.37 20.35
C ILE A 278 11.51 -36.12 19.10
N ASP A 279 10.92 -37.30 19.30
CA ASP A 279 10.27 -38.03 18.22
C ASP A 279 8.88 -37.44 17.96
N VAL A 280 8.79 -36.60 16.92
CA VAL A 280 7.54 -35.96 16.48
C VAL A 280 6.43 -36.96 16.17
N SER A 281 6.77 -38.21 15.79
CA SER A 281 5.78 -39.27 15.53
C SER A 281 5.03 -39.73 16.76
N THR A 282 5.60 -39.52 17.95
CA THR A 282 4.98 -39.88 19.22
C THR A 282 4.10 -38.79 19.82
N ILE A 283 4.20 -37.56 19.29
CA ILE A 283 3.44 -36.42 19.79
C ILE A 283 1.95 -36.68 19.57
N ARG A 284 1.21 -36.67 20.68
CA ARG A 284 -0.25 -36.76 20.67
C ARG A 284 -0.83 -35.37 20.79
N ASP A 285 -1.79 -35.05 19.95
CA ASP A 285 -2.51 -33.77 20.02
C ASP A 285 -4.03 -33.98 20.14
N ASP A 286 -4.74 -32.93 20.53
CA ASP A 286 -6.20 -32.82 20.53
C ASP A 286 -6.59 -31.58 19.73
N LEU A 287 -7.08 -31.81 18.51
CA LEU A 287 -7.53 -30.77 17.58
C LEU A 287 -8.88 -30.14 18.02
N THR A 288 -9.55 -30.74 18.98
CA THR A 288 -10.88 -30.33 19.46
C THR A 288 -10.81 -29.47 20.73
N CYS A 289 -9.74 -29.57 21.52
CA CYS A 289 -9.61 -28.83 22.77
C CYS A 289 -9.62 -27.30 22.55
N ARG A 290 -10.61 -26.63 23.14
CA ARG A 290 -10.79 -25.16 23.11
C ARG A 290 -10.35 -24.47 24.42
N LYS A 291 -9.73 -25.19 25.35
CA LYS A 291 -9.29 -24.62 26.63
C LYS A 291 -8.26 -23.51 26.37
N ALA A 292 -8.51 -22.31 26.88
CA ALA A 292 -7.57 -21.19 26.79
C ALA A 292 -6.26 -21.54 27.50
N GLY A 293 -5.13 -21.19 26.88
CA GLY A 293 -3.80 -21.51 27.37
C GLY A 293 -3.38 -22.97 27.21
N TRP A 294 -4.12 -23.77 26.43
CA TRP A 294 -3.77 -25.17 26.18
C TRP A 294 -3.12 -25.38 24.80
N SER A 295 -2.13 -26.26 24.76
CA SER A 295 -1.41 -26.73 23.57
C SER A 295 -1.00 -28.21 23.73
N PHE A 296 -0.46 -28.81 22.67
CA PHE A 296 0.13 -30.16 22.74
C PHE A 296 1.31 -30.25 23.74
N ILE A 297 1.93 -29.12 24.11
CA ILE A 297 3.02 -29.05 25.09
C ILE A 297 2.52 -29.38 26.51
N ASP A 298 1.25 -29.04 26.78
CA ASP A 298 0.61 -29.23 28.08
C ASP A 298 0.11 -30.67 28.30
N LYS A 299 0.23 -31.53 27.28
CA LYS A 299 -0.18 -32.92 27.35
C LYS A 299 0.94 -33.75 28.01
N ILE A 300 0.64 -34.32 29.18
CA ILE A 300 1.61 -35.03 30.02
C ILE A 300 2.29 -36.17 29.25
N GLU A 301 1.54 -36.89 28.40
CA GLU A 301 2.08 -38.00 27.61
C GLU A 301 3.18 -37.59 26.62
N ASN A 302 3.25 -36.30 26.25
CA ASN A 302 4.29 -35.79 25.34
C ASN A 302 5.60 -35.44 26.07
N ASN A 303 5.60 -35.35 27.42
CA ASN A 303 6.79 -35.01 28.21
C ASN A 303 7.50 -33.69 27.81
N LEU A 304 6.77 -32.70 27.29
CA LEU A 304 7.34 -31.43 26.79
C LEU A 304 7.29 -30.26 27.79
N THR A 305 6.59 -30.42 28.93
CA THR A 305 6.30 -29.30 29.84
C THR A 305 7.55 -28.67 30.46
N ASP A 306 8.59 -29.47 30.74
CA ASP A 306 9.83 -28.99 31.35
C ASP A 306 10.86 -28.48 30.33
N THR A 307 10.61 -28.63 29.03
CA THR A 307 11.49 -28.20 27.95
C THR A 307 11.84 -26.71 28.04
N TRP A 308 10.86 -25.86 28.40
CA TRP A 308 11.09 -24.44 28.63
C TRP A 308 12.12 -24.18 29.74
N LYS A 309 12.09 -24.95 30.84
CA LYS A 309 13.06 -24.78 31.94
C LYS A 309 14.47 -25.14 31.49
N THR A 310 14.60 -26.18 30.66
CA THR A 310 15.87 -26.55 30.04
C THR A 310 16.40 -25.44 29.15
N LEU A 311 15.55 -24.86 28.29
CA LEU A 311 15.92 -23.72 27.45
C LEU A 311 16.35 -22.50 28.28
N LEU A 312 15.60 -22.15 29.34
CA LEU A 312 15.91 -21.04 30.21
C LEU A 312 17.25 -21.22 30.93
N TYR A 313 17.51 -22.41 31.48
CA TYR A 313 18.78 -22.72 32.13
C TYR A 313 19.97 -22.67 31.15
N ARG A 314 19.75 -23.07 29.90
CA ARG A 314 20.78 -22.97 28.85
C ARG A 314 21.04 -21.53 28.47
N LEU A 315 20.00 -20.72 28.28
CA LEU A 315 20.13 -19.27 28.04
C LEU A 315 21.01 -18.64 29.13
N GLN A 316 20.73 -18.91 30.41
CA GLN A 316 21.51 -18.39 31.53
C GLN A 316 23.01 -18.79 31.50
N LYS A 317 23.36 -19.91 30.88
CA LYS A 317 24.74 -20.44 30.85
C LYS A 317 25.45 -20.27 29.53
N SER A 318 24.78 -19.68 28.54
CA SER A 318 25.29 -19.58 27.18
C SER A 318 25.58 -18.14 26.79
N SER A 319 26.17 -18.00 25.61
CA SER A 319 26.34 -16.74 24.92
C SER A 319 25.63 -16.80 23.58
N PHE A 320 25.22 -15.62 23.11
CA PHE A 320 24.66 -15.44 21.78
C PHE A 320 25.60 -14.54 20.98
N ARG A 321 26.08 -15.03 19.84
CA ARG A 321 27.05 -14.31 18.97
C ARG A 321 28.26 -13.74 19.73
N GLY A 322 28.77 -14.52 20.70
CA GLY A 322 29.96 -14.18 21.48
C GLY A 322 29.70 -13.41 22.79
N THR A 323 28.49 -12.91 23.05
CA THR A 323 28.17 -12.19 24.29
C THR A 323 27.30 -13.04 25.23
N PRO A 324 27.64 -13.14 26.53
CA PRO A 324 26.85 -13.91 27.49
C PRO A 324 25.47 -13.29 27.72
N PHE A 325 24.48 -14.13 28.01
CA PHE A 325 23.14 -13.67 28.42
C PHE A 325 23.10 -13.14 29.84
N THR A 326 23.99 -13.59 30.72
CA THR A 326 24.02 -13.13 32.11
C THR A 326 25.41 -12.68 32.51
N ASN A 327 25.48 -11.53 33.18
CA ASN A 327 26.67 -10.98 33.80
C ASN A 327 26.42 -10.87 35.31
N SER A 328 27.20 -11.57 36.13
CA SER A 328 27.10 -11.51 37.60
C SER A 328 25.67 -11.71 38.13
N GLY A 329 24.94 -12.67 37.56
CA GLY A 329 23.56 -13.01 37.97
C GLY A 329 22.46 -12.11 37.40
N HIS A 330 22.80 -11.09 36.61
CA HIS A 330 21.83 -10.20 35.96
C HIS A 330 21.79 -10.45 34.46
N TRP A 331 20.62 -10.30 33.84
CA TRP A 331 20.49 -10.41 32.38
C TRP A 331 21.22 -9.27 31.68
N ASN A 332 21.99 -9.61 30.66
CA ASN A 332 22.57 -8.66 29.73
C ASN A 332 21.48 -8.25 28.72
N ILE A 333 20.92 -7.06 28.93
CA ILE A 333 19.83 -6.50 28.13
C ILE A 333 20.17 -6.48 26.64
N GLU A 334 21.40 -6.11 26.28
CA GLU A 334 21.83 -6.02 24.87
C GLU A 334 21.84 -7.40 24.20
N THR A 335 22.37 -8.43 24.88
CA THR A 335 22.36 -9.81 24.36
C THR A 335 20.91 -10.33 24.24
N CYS A 336 20.05 -10.03 25.22
CA CYS A 336 18.64 -10.40 25.18
C CYS A 336 17.90 -9.78 24.00
N HIS A 337 18.10 -8.48 23.74
CA HIS A 337 17.51 -7.82 22.57
C HIS A 337 18.01 -8.44 21.26
N LYS A 338 19.33 -8.64 21.10
CA LYS A 338 19.90 -9.30 19.90
C LYS A 338 19.30 -10.69 19.66
N TYR A 339 19.02 -11.44 20.72
CA TYR A 339 18.39 -12.76 20.62
C TYR A 339 16.91 -12.68 20.24
N LEU A 340 16.17 -11.72 20.80
CA LEU A 340 14.78 -11.48 20.43
C LEU A 340 14.65 -11.03 18.97
N ASP A 341 15.51 -10.11 18.52
CA ASP A 341 15.57 -9.65 17.13
C ASP A 341 15.89 -10.81 16.18
N ALA A 342 16.84 -11.67 16.54
CA ALA A 342 17.12 -12.89 15.78
C ALA A 342 15.91 -13.83 15.71
N GLY A 343 15.09 -13.89 16.76
CA GLY A 343 13.81 -14.60 16.77
C GLY A 343 12.79 -14.01 15.79
N VAL A 344 12.73 -12.68 15.67
CA VAL A 344 11.89 -11.99 14.67
C VAL A 344 12.35 -12.34 13.25
N GLU A 345 13.67 -12.30 12.99
CA GLU A 345 14.23 -12.67 11.69
C GLU A 345 14.03 -14.16 11.35
N LEU A 346 14.13 -15.04 12.35
CA LEU A 346 13.77 -16.45 12.20
C LEU A 346 12.29 -16.60 11.82
N ASN A 347 11.38 -15.89 12.46
CA ASN A 347 9.95 -15.94 12.10
C ASN A 347 9.69 -15.50 10.66
N LYS A 348 10.36 -14.43 10.19
CA LYS A 348 10.28 -13.99 8.78
C LYS A 348 10.81 -15.04 7.81
N SER A 349 11.94 -15.66 8.13
CA SER A 349 12.56 -16.69 7.29
C SER A 349 11.72 -17.98 7.26
N ALA A 350 11.18 -18.38 8.42
CA ALA A 350 10.30 -19.52 8.57
C ALA A 350 8.99 -19.34 7.79
N PHE A 351 8.45 -18.12 7.75
CA PHE A 351 7.30 -17.79 6.92
C PHE A 351 7.54 -18.17 5.46
N ALA A 352 8.64 -17.73 4.86
CA ALA A 352 8.96 -18.04 3.46
C ALA A 352 9.14 -19.56 3.24
N ALA A 353 9.87 -20.24 4.12
CA ALA A 353 10.11 -21.68 4.00
C ALA A 353 8.83 -22.53 4.14
N VAL A 354 7.93 -22.17 5.06
CA VAL A 354 6.61 -22.83 5.23
C VAL A 354 5.72 -22.56 4.02
N HIS A 355 5.71 -21.32 3.53
CA HIS A 355 4.88 -20.91 2.40
C HIS A 355 5.22 -21.66 1.11
N PHE A 356 6.51 -21.86 0.81
CA PHE A 356 6.93 -22.62 -0.38
C PHE A 356 6.63 -24.13 -0.32
N LYS A 357 6.50 -24.70 0.89
CA LYS A 357 6.32 -26.15 1.07
C LYS A 357 4.84 -26.56 1.19
N ALA A 358 3.98 -25.64 1.62
CA ALA A 358 2.55 -25.90 1.77
C ALA A 358 1.86 -26.02 0.40
N SER A 359 0.84 -26.88 0.30
CA SER A 359 0.14 -27.17 -0.96
C SER A 359 -0.59 -25.96 -1.54
N LEU A 360 -1.27 -25.19 -0.69
CA LEU A 360 -1.89 -23.92 -1.04
C LEU A 360 -1.25 -22.83 -0.16
N PRO A 361 -0.61 -21.82 -0.76
CA PRO A 361 -0.13 -20.69 0.00
C PRO A 361 -1.33 -19.99 0.66
N GLY A 362 -1.31 -19.86 1.99
CA GLY A 362 -2.26 -18.98 2.68
C GLY A 362 -1.99 -17.52 2.30
N ARG A 363 -3.00 -16.65 2.39
CA ARG A 363 -2.80 -15.21 2.12
C ARG A 363 -1.79 -14.61 3.13
N GLY A 364 -1.14 -13.50 2.78
CA GLY A 364 -0.08 -12.92 3.61
C GLY A 364 -0.50 -12.72 5.08
N THR A 365 -1.66 -12.12 5.31
CA THR A 365 -2.25 -11.88 6.65
C THR A 365 -2.68 -13.16 7.39
N GLU A 366 -2.93 -14.22 6.66
CA GLU A 366 -3.37 -15.52 7.17
C GLU A 366 -2.19 -16.34 7.73
N VAL A 367 -1.06 -16.34 7.01
CA VAL A 367 0.15 -17.10 7.37
C VAL A 367 0.94 -16.42 8.49
N THR A 368 0.80 -15.10 8.71
CA THR A 368 1.42 -14.40 9.85
C THR A 368 0.76 -14.72 11.20
N SER A 369 -0.41 -15.36 11.21
CA SER A 369 -1.21 -15.63 12.41
C SER A 369 -0.89 -16.97 13.11
N ILE A 370 0.32 -17.52 12.94
CA ILE A 370 0.72 -18.80 13.53
C ILE A 370 0.69 -18.72 15.06
N ARG A 371 -0.04 -19.66 15.67
CA ARG A 371 -0.36 -19.78 17.08
C ARG A 371 -0.14 -21.23 17.47
N HIS A 372 0.73 -21.45 18.44
CA HIS A 372 0.95 -22.75 19.07
C HIS A 372 0.11 -22.95 20.35
N LEU A 373 -0.49 -21.87 20.87
CA LEU A 373 -1.28 -21.86 22.10
C LEU A 373 -2.70 -21.35 21.84
N ASN A 374 -3.70 -21.96 22.49
CA ASN A 374 -5.06 -21.48 22.43
C ASN A 374 -5.19 -20.13 23.16
N SER A 375 -5.79 -19.13 22.50
CA SER A 375 -6.16 -17.88 23.13
C SER A 375 -7.57 -17.99 23.75
N ARG A 376 -8.05 -16.93 24.41
CA ARG A 376 -9.44 -16.86 24.87
C ARG A 376 -10.45 -16.77 23.72
N LEU A 377 -10.04 -16.20 22.59
CA LEU A 377 -10.92 -15.88 21.46
C LEU A 377 -10.81 -16.89 20.33
N SER A 378 -9.73 -17.70 20.30
CA SER A 378 -9.41 -18.52 19.14
C SER A 378 -8.54 -19.72 19.51
N ILE A 379 -8.85 -20.87 18.91
CA ILE A 379 -7.99 -22.06 18.98
C ILE A 379 -6.70 -21.81 18.20
N ARG A 380 -5.58 -22.36 18.68
CA ARG A 380 -4.30 -22.37 17.95
C ARG A 380 -4.44 -22.95 16.53
N ASN A 381 -3.46 -22.71 15.67
CA ASN A 381 -3.43 -23.28 14.31
C ASN A 381 -2.28 -24.24 14.06
N VAL A 382 -1.33 -24.42 14.98
CA VAL A 382 -0.33 -25.49 14.92
C VAL A 382 -0.84 -26.74 15.63
N PHE A 383 -0.87 -27.86 14.91
CA PHE A 383 -1.28 -29.16 15.41
C PHE A 383 -0.29 -30.26 15.03
N PHE A 384 -0.34 -31.37 15.75
CA PHE A 384 0.38 -32.60 15.38
C PHE A 384 -0.57 -33.77 15.15
N TYR A 385 -0.37 -34.50 14.06
CA TYR A 385 -1.11 -35.72 13.76
C TYR A 385 -0.25 -36.67 12.93
N ASP A 386 -0.13 -37.92 13.38
CA ASP A 386 0.60 -38.99 12.68
C ASP A 386 2.04 -38.60 12.28
N GLY A 387 2.78 -38.00 13.23
CA GLY A 387 4.14 -37.52 13.01
C GLY A 387 4.31 -36.33 12.08
N ARG A 388 3.21 -35.65 11.74
CA ARG A 388 3.22 -34.46 10.90
C ARG A 388 2.76 -33.26 11.69
N MET A 389 3.46 -32.14 11.50
CA MET A 389 2.97 -30.83 11.89
C MET A 389 1.95 -30.35 10.85
N ILE A 390 0.80 -29.88 11.31
CA ILE A 390 -0.28 -29.34 10.50
C ILE A 390 -0.49 -27.89 10.92
N ILE A 391 -0.55 -26.98 9.95
CA ILE A 391 -0.91 -25.59 10.17
C ILE A 391 -2.29 -25.35 9.55
N ILE A 392 -3.30 -25.03 10.37
CA ILE A 392 -4.68 -24.82 9.94
C ILE A 392 -5.00 -23.32 9.92
N ILE A 393 -5.06 -22.75 8.73
CA ILE A 393 -5.44 -21.36 8.54
C ILE A 393 -6.96 -21.30 8.33
N SER A 394 -7.67 -20.71 9.28
CA SER A 394 -9.10 -20.43 9.15
C SER A 394 -9.31 -19.05 8.54
N TYR A 395 -9.90 -19.01 7.35
CA TYR A 395 -10.32 -17.77 6.69
C TYR A 395 -11.83 -17.80 6.42
N ASN A 396 -12.50 -16.67 6.63
CA ASN A 396 -13.90 -16.50 6.26
C ASN A 396 -13.98 -15.68 4.97
N LYS A 397 -14.46 -16.30 3.89
CA LYS A 397 -14.92 -15.61 2.69
C LYS A 397 -16.37 -15.19 2.93
N ALA A 398 -16.56 -14.12 3.68
CA ALA A 398 -17.87 -13.47 3.80
C ALA A 398 -17.92 -12.29 2.85
#